data_AF-A0A183GPT2-F1
#
_entry.id   AF-A0A183GPT2-F1
#
_cell.length_a   1.000
_cell.length_b   1.000
_cell.length_c   1.000
_cell.angle_alpha   90.00
_cell.angle_beta   90.00
_cell.angle_gamma   90.00
#
_symmetry.space_group_name_H-M   'P 1'
#
loop_
_entity.id
_entity.type
_entity.pdbx_description
1 polymer ?
#
loop_
_entity_poly.entity_id
_entity_poly.type
_entity_poly.pdbx_seq_one_letter_code
_entity_poly.pdbx_strand_id
1 'polypeptide(L)'
;MRPYPHREAVARLAESGESTTAIAGKPSIPLRIVQRIIKQWNEKGNVSIKVKSGRPRSVNTRKNRAIIKKRIDRNDSISLKRLFSVRRVEDVLWTDEKIFTVEVAHNAQHDHLIFKPDQGHTWKRKIVTKSLFSKGLMVWAGITANKETPLLFVKRNVKINAGTYQEEVLKKDWAIADAAGTTIAYLDANFPGYLTKDQWPYNSPYLIPLDFAIRGYLEQKLRKRSITNLDQLRRELNQAWAEIDANYLRRTVKSVKPRLEDWVKPGKTQ
;
A
#
# COMPACT_ATOMS: atom_id res chain seq x y z
N MET A 1 -27.95 4.44 -22.06
CA MET A 1 -28.35 5.33 -23.17
C MET A 1 -29.20 4.50 -24.11
N ARG A 2 -30.51 4.76 -24.22
CA ARG A 2 -31.36 4.02 -25.16
C ARG A 2 -30.98 4.39 -26.60
N PRO A 3 -31.06 3.46 -27.56
CA PRO A 3 -30.84 3.78 -28.96
C PRO A 3 -31.79 4.88 -29.41
N TYR A 4 -31.28 5.81 -30.22
CA TYR A 4 -32.15 6.75 -30.91
C TYR A 4 -33.01 5.94 -31.88
N PRO A 5 -34.35 5.97 -31.76
CA PRO A 5 -35.25 4.96 -32.35
C PRO A 5 -35.21 4.90 -33.88
N HIS A 6 -34.61 5.89 -34.54
CA HIS A 6 -34.62 6.01 -36.00
C HIS A 6 -33.27 5.72 -36.68
N ARG A 7 -32.26 5.17 -35.98
CA ARG A 7 -30.94 4.91 -36.60
C ARG A 7 -30.99 3.90 -37.75
N GLU A 8 -31.78 2.84 -37.59
CA GLU A 8 -31.97 1.82 -38.63
C GLU A 8 -32.80 2.36 -39.79
N ALA A 9 -33.83 3.18 -39.51
CA ALA A 9 -34.61 3.83 -40.55
C ALA A 9 -33.75 4.75 -41.43
N VAL A 10 -32.83 5.51 -40.83
CA VAL A 10 -31.87 6.35 -41.56
C VAL A 10 -30.93 5.51 -42.42
N ALA A 11 -30.50 4.33 -41.95
CA ALA A 11 -29.66 3.43 -42.75
C ALA A 11 -30.41 2.89 -43.97
N ARG A 12 -31.65 2.40 -43.79
CA ARG A 12 -32.47 1.87 -44.89
C ARG A 12 -32.79 2.92 -45.95
N LEU A 13 -33.09 4.16 -45.53
CA LEU A 13 -33.34 5.27 -46.47
C LEU A 13 -32.07 5.70 -47.22
N ALA A 14 -30.91 5.56 -46.59
CA ALA A 14 -29.64 5.82 -47.27
C ALA A 14 -29.29 4.70 -48.28
N GLU A 15 -29.62 3.44 -47.97
CA GLU A 15 -29.48 2.31 -48.91
C GLU A 15 -30.39 2.46 -50.13
N SER A 16 -31.60 3.00 -49.97
CA SER A 16 -32.52 3.28 -51.07
C SER A 16 -32.12 4.49 -51.94
N GLY A 17 -30.94 5.08 -51.71
CA GLY A 17 -30.38 6.16 -52.52
C GLY A 17 -30.96 7.54 -52.24
N GLU A 18 -31.67 7.75 -51.13
CA GLU A 18 -32.20 9.07 -50.80
C GLU A 18 -31.11 10.04 -50.34
N SER A 19 -31.26 11.32 -50.70
CA SER A 19 -30.33 12.36 -50.28
C SER A 19 -30.42 12.63 -48.77
N THR A 20 -29.30 12.97 -48.14
CA THR A 20 -29.22 13.25 -46.69
C THR A 20 -30.21 14.31 -46.22
N THR A 21 -30.53 15.27 -47.08
CA THR A 21 -31.45 16.38 -46.81
C THR A 21 -32.91 15.91 -46.82
N ALA A 22 -33.27 15.01 -47.74
CA ALA A 22 -34.58 14.35 -47.77
C ALA A 22 -34.77 13.44 -46.53
N ILE A 23 -33.72 12.72 -46.14
CA ILE A 23 -33.71 11.86 -44.94
C ILE A 23 -33.75 12.67 -43.64
N ALA A 24 -33.35 13.94 -43.62
CA ALA A 24 -33.50 14.80 -42.44
C ALA A 24 -34.89 15.45 -42.35
N GLY A 25 -35.58 15.59 -43.49
CA GLY A 25 -36.94 16.16 -43.54
C GLY A 25 -38.06 15.18 -43.19
N LYS A 26 -37.86 13.87 -43.41
CA LYS A 26 -38.87 12.82 -43.18
C LYS A 26 -39.02 12.43 -41.71
N PRO A 27 -37.98 11.89 -41.05
CA PRO A 27 -37.93 11.77 -39.61
C PRO A 27 -37.47 13.14 -39.05
N SER A 28 -38.11 13.65 -38.00
CA SER A 28 -37.76 14.93 -37.37
C SER A 28 -36.42 14.84 -36.62
N ILE A 29 -35.32 14.67 -37.38
CA ILE A 29 -33.96 14.38 -36.92
C ILE A 29 -33.04 15.47 -37.45
N PRO A 30 -32.21 16.09 -36.60
CA PRO A 30 -31.21 17.04 -37.06
C PRO A 30 -30.27 16.44 -38.12
N LEU A 31 -30.04 17.18 -39.21
CA LEU A 31 -29.19 16.77 -40.35
C LEU A 31 -27.81 16.24 -39.91
N ARG A 32 -27.22 16.85 -38.88
CA ARG A 32 -25.93 16.44 -38.32
C ARG A 32 -25.92 15.00 -37.79
N ILE A 33 -27.05 14.53 -37.26
CA ILE A 33 -27.20 13.16 -36.76
C ILE A 33 -27.34 12.18 -37.93
N VAL A 34 -28.13 12.53 -38.95
CA VAL A 34 -28.29 11.75 -40.20
C VAL A 34 -26.93 11.55 -40.88
N GLN A 35 -26.17 12.63 -41.08
CA GLN A 35 -24.82 12.58 -41.66
C GLN A 35 -23.86 11.69 -40.85
N ARG A 36 -23.92 11.76 -39.51
CA ARG A 36 -23.06 10.94 -38.64
C ARG A 36 -23.43 9.46 -38.71
N ILE A 37 -24.71 9.12 -38.86
CA ILE A 37 -25.20 7.75 -39.00
C ILE A 37 -24.77 7.18 -40.36
N ILE A 38 -24.97 7.93 -41.45
CA ILE A 38 -24.59 7.50 -42.81
C ILE A 38 -23.08 7.34 -42.93
N LYS A 39 -22.30 8.26 -42.35
CA LYS A 39 -20.84 8.11 -42.28
C LYS A 39 -20.44 6.82 -41.56
N GLN A 40 -21.08 6.50 -40.43
CA GLN A 40 -20.80 5.26 -39.71
C GLN A 40 -21.20 4.02 -40.52
N TRP A 41 -22.34 4.08 -41.23
CA TRP A 41 -22.81 3.00 -42.11
C TRP A 41 -21.80 2.72 -43.22
N ASN A 42 -21.37 3.74 -43.96
CA ASN A 42 -20.40 3.61 -45.05
C ASN A 42 -19.03 3.09 -44.57
N GLU A 43 -18.59 3.47 -43.36
CA GLU A 43 -17.29 3.05 -42.82
C GLU A 43 -17.30 1.64 -42.20
N LYS A 44 -18.44 1.17 -41.68
CA LYS A 44 -18.49 -0.02 -40.80
C LYS A 44 -19.58 -1.04 -41.13
N GLY A 45 -20.45 -0.74 -42.10
CA GLY A 45 -21.60 -1.57 -42.47
C GLY A 45 -22.65 -1.74 -41.37
N ASN A 46 -22.64 -0.91 -40.33
CA ASN A 46 -23.64 -0.97 -39.26
C ASN A 46 -23.85 0.37 -38.56
N VAL A 47 -25.06 0.55 -38.01
CA VAL A 47 -25.46 1.74 -37.24
C VAL A 47 -25.44 1.54 -35.72
N SER A 48 -24.86 0.43 -35.25
CA SER A 48 -24.81 0.07 -33.83
C SER A 48 -24.13 1.15 -32.96
N ILE A 49 -24.57 1.32 -31.72
CA ILE A 49 -23.98 2.35 -30.84
C ILE A 49 -22.58 1.89 -30.42
N LYS A 50 -21.56 2.72 -30.68
CA LYS A 50 -20.22 2.48 -30.11
C LYS A 50 -20.30 2.55 -28.60
N VAL A 51 -20.04 1.43 -27.91
CA VAL A 51 -19.85 1.44 -26.46
C VAL A 51 -18.60 2.25 -26.16
N LYS A 52 -18.72 3.29 -25.34
CA LYS A 52 -17.55 4.09 -24.93
C LYS A 52 -16.59 3.18 -24.15
N SER A 53 -15.34 3.05 -24.60
CA SER A 53 -14.29 2.41 -23.82
C SER A 53 -14.00 3.27 -22.59
N GLY A 54 -14.55 2.88 -21.44
CA GLY A 54 -14.24 3.53 -20.17
C GLY A 54 -12.78 3.28 -19.77
N ARG A 55 -12.34 3.94 -18.68
CA ARG A 55 -11.02 3.69 -18.08
C ARG A 55 -10.88 2.19 -17.74
N PRO A 56 -9.78 1.53 -18.14
CA PRO A 56 -9.56 0.13 -17.81
C PRO A 56 -9.64 -0.11 -16.30
N ARG A 57 -10.32 -1.20 -15.90
CA ARG A 57 -10.38 -1.61 -14.50
C ARG A 57 -9.04 -2.20 -14.08
N SER A 58 -8.19 -1.39 -13.43
CA SER A 58 -6.86 -1.82 -12.95
C SER A 58 -6.91 -2.64 -11.66
N VAL A 59 -7.81 -2.29 -10.75
CA VAL A 59 -7.86 -2.90 -9.41
C VAL A 59 -8.71 -4.18 -9.40
N ASN A 60 -9.83 -4.21 -10.14
CA ASN A 60 -10.82 -5.29 -10.09
C ASN A 60 -10.70 -6.27 -11.28
N THR A 61 -9.52 -6.87 -11.45
CA THR A 61 -9.25 -7.89 -12.50
C THR A 61 -9.45 -9.31 -11.96
N ARG A 62 -9.70 -10.30 -12.84
CA ARG A 62 -9.81 -11.73 -12.45
C ARG A 62 -8.55 -12.22 -11.73
N LYS A 63 -7.37 -11.76 -12.19
CA LYS A 63 -6.07 -12.04 -11.55
C LYS A 63 -6.02 -11.48 -10.13
N ASN A 64 -6.39 -10.21 -9.92
CA ASN A 64 -6.40 -9.61 -8.58
C ASN A 64 -7.41 -10.29 -7.66
N ARG A 65 -8.60 -10.65 -8.16
CA ARG A 65 -9.59 -11.43 -7.39
C ARG A 65 -9.04 -12.79 -6.97
N ALA A 66 -8.37 -13.51 -7.87
CA ALA A 66 -7.76 -14.79 -7.53
C ALA A 66 -6.64 -14.66 -6.49
N ILE A 67 -5.82 -13.60 -6.59
CA ILE A 67 -4.79 -13.29 -5.59
C ILE A 67 -5.42 -12.95 -4.23
N ILE A 68 -6.46 -12.10 -4.21
CA ILE A 68 -7.18 -11.73 -2.99
C ILE A 68 -7.87 -12.96 -2.37
N LYS A 69 -8.51 -13.80 -3.19
CA LYS A 69 -9.13 -15.04 -2.71
C LYS A 69 -8.10 -15.99 -2.10
N LYS A 70 -6.97 -16.23 -2.78
CA LYS A 70 -5.83 -16.97 -2.21
C LYS A 70 -5.26 -16.34 -0.94
N ARG A 71 -5.43 -15.03 -0.72
CA ARG A 71 -5.02 -14.36 0.54
C ARG A 71 -6.04 -14.60 1.64
N ILE A 72 -7.33 -14.53 1.34
CA ILE A 72 -8.41 -14.82 2.30
C ILE A 72 -8.40 -16.30 2.71
N ASP A 73 -8.20 -17.20 1.75
CA ASP A 73 -8.17 -18.65 1.99
C ASP A 73 -6.90 -19.09 2.76
N ARG A 74 -5.79 -18.33 2.63
CA ARG A 74 -4.60 -18.46 3.48
C ARG A 74 -4.94 -17.82 4.84
N ASN A 75 -5.60 -18.57 5.71
CA ASN A 75 -5.90 -18.11 7.05
C ASN A 75 -4.59 -17.94 7.85
N ASP A 76 -4.07 -16.70 7.89
CA ASP A 76 -2.82 -16.35 8.58
C ASP A 76 -2.82 -16.76 10.07
N SER A 77 -4.01 -16.87 10.66
CA SER A 77 -4.13 -17.26 12.07
C SER A 77 -3.74 -18.71 12.27
N ILE A 78 -4.04 -19.54 11.27
CA ILE A 78 -3.76 -20.97 11.27
C ILE A 78 -2.27 -21.19 10.97
N SER A 79 -1.67 -20.42 10.06
CA SER A 79 -0.23 -20.55 9.76
C SER A 79 0.63 -20.14 10.96
N LEU A 80 0.34 -19.01 11.61
CA LEU A 80 1.07 -18.58 12.81
C LEU A 80 0.78 -19.45 14.03
N LYS A 81 -0.46 -19.92 14.25
CA LYS A 81 -0.75 -20.88 15.34
C LYS A 81 0.00 -22.18 15.15
N ARG A 82 0.00 -22.72 13.93
CA ARG A 82 0.75 -23.94 13.59
C ARG A 82 2.26 -23.74 13.69
N LEU A 83 2.75 -22.55 13.39
CA LEU A 83 4.15 -22.22 13.61
C LEU A 83 4.49 -22.17 15.10
N PHE A 84 3.68 -21.47 15.89
CA PHE A 84 3.92 -21.31 17.32
C PHE A 84 3.59 -22.55 18.16
N SER A 85 2.98 -23.57 17.57
CA SER A 85 2.86 -24.89 18.21
C SER A 85 4.16 -25.69 18.15
N VAL A 86 5.02 -25.44 17.16
CA VAL A 86 6.31 -26.15 17.00
C VAL A 86 7.51 -25.29 17.39
N ARG A 87 7.32 -23.97 17.47
CA ARG A 87 8.39 -23.00 17.62
C ARG A 87 8.03 -21.91 18.61
N ARG A 88 9.01 -21.44 19.39
CA ARG A 88 8.78 -20.32 20.31
C ARG A 88 8.71 -19.01 19.53
N VAL A 89 7.83 -18.11 19.96
CA VAL A 89 7.67 -16.80 19.33
C VAL A 89 8.93 -15.93 19.48
N GLU A 90 9.70 -16.19 20.54
CA GLU A 90 10.93 -15.49 20.87
C GLU A 90 12.07 -15.78 19.90
N ASP A 91 12.05 -16.96 19.27
CA ASP A 91 13.08 -17.37 18.32
C ASP A 91 12.80 -16.77 16.93
N VAL A 92 11.61 -16.20 16.69
CA VAL A 92 11.23 -15.66 15.39
C VAL A 92 11.92 -14.33 15.12
N LEU A 93 12.53 -14.21 13.94
CA LEU A 93 12.98 -12.95 13.38
C LEU A 93 11.80 -12.29 12.65
N TRP A 94 11.36 -11.15 13.18
CA TRP A 94 10.34 -10.30 12.60
C TRP A 94 11.00 -9.21 11.78
N THR A 95 10.58 -8.99 10.54
CA THR A 95 11.17 -7.99 9.63
C THR A 95 10.08 -7.16 8.96
N ASP A 96 10.32 -5.88 8.73
CA ASP A 96 9.38 -5.02 7.98
C ASP A 96 10.06 -3.78 7.39
N GLU A 97 9.40 -3.13 6.42
CA GLU A 97 9.82 -1.85 5.85
C GLU A 97 8.90 -0.69 6.21
N LYS A 98 9.51 0.46 6.50
CA LYS A 98 8.76 1.69 6.75
C LYS A 98 9.43 2.92 6.19
N ILE A 99 8.60 3.82 5.65
CA ILE A 99 9.02 5.18 5.30
C ILE A 99 8.91 6.09 6.54
N PHE A 100 10.01 6.75 6.88
CA PHE A 100 10.10 7.85 7.83
C PHE A 100 10.36 9.16 7.09
N THR A 101 9.67 10.24 7.46
CA THR A 101 9.78 11.55 6.80
C THR A 101 10.53 12.55 7.67
N VAL A 102 11.27 13.47 7.03
CA VAL A 102 12.01 14.56 7.69
C VAL A 102 11.05 15.51 8.40
N GLU A 103 9.96 15.85 7.73
CA GLU A 103 8.76 16.36 8.39
C GLU A 103 8.13 15.19 9.15
N VAL A 104 8.73 14.83 10.29
CA VAL A 104 8.06 14.00 11.28
C VAL A 104 6.88 14.85 11.68
N ALA A 105 5.69 14.49 11.23
CA ALA A 105 4.49 15.25 11.53
C ALA A 105 4.47 15.49 13.04
N HIS A 106 4.61 16.75 13.45
CA HIS A 106 4.15 17.22 14.74
C HIS A 106 2.64 16.94 14.71
N ASN A 107 2.27 15.73 15.14
CA ASN A 107 0.89 15.27 15.06
C ASN A 107 0.15 15.90 16.23
N ALA A 108 -0.27 17.15 16.04
CA ALA A 108 -1.00 17.95 17.03
C ALA A 108 -2.28 17.28 17.54
N GLN A 109 -2.74 16.19 16.91
CA GLN A 109 -3.83 15.34 17.42
C GLN A 109 -3.52 14.68 18.78
N HIS A 110 -2.26 14.62 19.21
CA HIS A 110 -1.89 14.07 20.53
C HIS A 110 -1.50 15.13 21.56
N ASP A 111 -1.36 16.39 21.16
CA ASP A 111 -1.14 17.50 22.10
C ASP A 111 -2.49 18.09 22.48
N HIS A 112 -3.06 17.59 23.57
CA HIS A 112 -4.22 18.20 24.19
C HIS A 112 -3.79 19.50 24.89
N LEU A 113 -3.82 20.61 24.15
CA LEU A 113 -3.66 21.93 24.75
C LEU A 113 -4.98 22.32 25.44
N ILE A 114 -4.96 22.39 26.77
CA ILE A 114 -6.09 22.90 27.56
C ILE A 114 -5.98 24.43 27.56
N PHE A 115 -6.92 25.09 26.89
CA PHE A 115 -7.01 26.55 26.85
C PHE A 115 -8.09 27.05 27.79
N LYS A 116 -7.89 28.27 28.31
CA LYS A 116 -8.94 29.01 29.00
C LYS A 116 -9.96 29.56 27.97
N PRO A 117 -11.24 29.75 28.34
CA PRO A 117 -12.31 30.18 27.42
C PRO A 117 -12.07 31.52 26.71
N ASP A 118 -11.25 32.39 27.31
CA ASP A 118 -10.92 33.74 26.85
C ASP A 118 -9.83 33.77 25.76
N GLN A 119 -9.10 32.68 25.56
CA GLN A 119 -8.07 32.57 24.53
C GLN A 119 -8.69 32.06 23.22
N GLY A 120 -9.30 32.99 22.48
CA GLY A 120 -10.11 32.73 21.29
C GLY A 120 -9.53 31.72 20.28
N HIS A 121 -10.39 30.81 19.85
CA HIS A 121 -10.16 29.77 18.84
C HIS A 121 -9.93 30.35 17.42
N THR A 122 -8.76 30.94 17.15
CA THR A 122 -8.46 31.45 15.81
C THR A 122 -8.22 30.32 14.80
N TRP A 123 -8.91 30.36 13.66
CA TRP A 123 -8.82 29.38 12.56
C TRP A 123 -7.40 29.15 12.02
N LYS A 124 -6.55 30.19 12.01
CA LYS A 124 -5.13 30.11 11.61
C LYS A 124 -4.31 29.14 12.48
N ARG A 125 -4.74 28.85 13.72
CA ARG A 125 -4.06 27.92 14.64
C ARG A 125 -4.48 26.45 14.48
N LYS A 126 -5.56 26.16 13.72
CA LYS A 126 -6.10 24.79 13.55
C LYS A 126 -5.50 24.04 12.36
N ILE A 127 -4.90 24.74 11.39
CA ILE A 127 -4.47 24.14 10.13
C ILE A 127 -2.96 23.97 10.14
N VAL A 128 -2.50 22.76 10.44
CA VAL A 128 -1.14 22.33 10.13
C VAL A 128 -1.13 21.92 8.66
N THR A 129 -0.54 22.75 7.79
CA THR A 129 -0.32 22.40 6.39
C THR A 129 0.73 21.31 6.31
N LYS A 130 0.37 20.17 5.70
CA LYS A 130 1.28 19.05 5.44
C LYS A 130 1.79 19.17 4.02
N SER A 131 3.11 19.05 3.80
CA SER A 131 3.58 18.82 2.44
C SER A 131 3.22 17.39 2.03
N LEU A 132 2.57 17.22 0.88
CA LEU A 132 2.16 15.89 0.38
C LEU A 132 3.35 15.01 -0.02
N PHE A 133 4.56 15.58 -0.09
CA PHE A 133 5.78 14.95 -0.61
C PHE A 133 7.03 15.31 0.20
N SER A 134 6.96 15.26 1.54
CA SER A 134 8.14 15.47 2.37
C SER A 134 9.23 14.44 2.05
N LYS A 135 10.50 14.87 2.10
CA LYS A 135 11.65 13.98 1.94
C LYS A 135 11.59 12.91 3.03
N GLY A 136 11.84 11.66 2.67
CA GLY A 136 11.79 10.54 3.61
C GLY A 136 12.73 9.41 3.23
N LEU A 137 13.12 8.63 4.24
CA LEU A 137 13.96 7.44 4.13
C LEU A 137 13.07 6.21 4.28
N MET A 138 13.22 5.25 3.38
CA MET A 138 12.68 3.92 3.60
C MET A 138 13.69 3.15 4.44
N VAL A 139 13.21 2.53 5.50
CA VAL A 139 14.01 1.84 6.50
C VAL A 139 13.52 0.41 6.58
N TRP A 140 14.43 -0.53 6.43
CA TRP A 140 14.20 -1.94 6.73
C TRP A 140 14.82 -2.26 8.08
N ALA A 141 14.10 -3.04 8.89
CA ALA A 141 14.55 -3.43 10.22
C ALA A 141 14.05 -4.84 10.58
N GLY A 142 14.83 -5.55 11.38
CA GLY A 142 14.48 -6.85 11.93
C GLY A 142 14.66 -6.88 13.44
N ILE A 143 13.77 -7.59 14.15
CA ILE A 143 13.88 -7.84 15.59
C ILE A 143 13.56 -9.28 15.94
N THR A 144 14.24 -9.78 16.96
CA THR A 144 13.93 -11.00 17.71
C THR A 144 13.57 -10.62 19.15
N ALA A 145 13.25 -11.57 20.02
CA ALA A 145 13.00 -11.25 21.42
C ALA A 145 14.23 -10.71 22.18
N ASN A 146 15.44 -10.90 21.65
CA ASN A 146 16.68 -10.61 22.36
C ASN A 146 17.66 -9.72 21.58
N LYS A 147 17.47 -9.57 20.27
CA LYS A 147 18.38 -8.85 19.39
C LYS A 147 17.62 -8.14 18.28
N GLU A 148 18.15 -7.01 17.88
CA GLU A 148 17.77 -6.23 16.73
C GLU A 148 18.83 -6.34 15.62
N THR A 149 18.41 -6.21 14.37
CA THR A 149 19.33 -6.08 13.24
C THR A 149 19.80 -4.63 13.14
N PRO A 150 20.92 -4.35 12.46
CA PRO A 150 21.20 -3.01 11.99
C PRO A 150 20.05 -2.46 11.13
N LEU A 151 19.81 -1.14 11.20
CA LEU A 151 18.85 -0.47 10.32
C LEU A 151 19.45 -0.32 8.91
N LEU A 152 18.69 -0.74 7.90
CA LEU A 152 19.06 -0.57 6.50
C LEU A 152 18.25 0.58 5.88
N PHE A 153 18.92 1.49 5.19
CA PHE A 153 18.32 2.73 4.66
C PHE A 153 18.30 2.72 3.13
N VAL A 154 17.11 2.60 2.55
CA VAL A 154 16.92 2.59 1.10
C VAL A 154 16.72 4.01 0.59
N LYS A 155 17.55 4.43 -0.39
CA LYS A 155 17.48 5.76 -0.99
C LYS A 155 16.16 5.95 -1.75
N ARG A 156 15.41 7.01 -1.42
CA ARG A 156 14.15 7.36 -2.08
C ARG A 156 14.42 8.11 -3.39
N ASN A 157 14.61 7.37 -4.48
CA ASN A 157 14.25 7.85 -5.83
C ASN A 157 14.09 6.74 -6.87
N VAL A 158 13.95 5.50 -6.41
CA VAL A 158 13.85 4.34 -7.27
C VAL A 158 12.45 3.79 -7.13
N LYS A 159 11.70 3.78 -8.24
CA LYS A 159 10.44 3.02 -8.29
C LYS A 159 10.82 1.59 -7.98
N ILE A 160 10.40 1.11 -6.80
CA ILE A 160 10.72 -0.24 -6.33
C ILE A 160 9.99 -1.21 -7.24
N ASN A 161 10.67 -1.65 -8.29
CA ASN A 161 10.35 -2.85 -9.01
C ASN A 161 10.97 -4.02 -8.21
N ALA A 162 10.42 -5.23 -8.32
CA ALA A 162 10.97 -6.38 -7.58
C ALA A 162 12.49 -6.56 -7.81
N GLY A 163 12.97 -6.27 -9.02
CA GLY A 163 14.40 -6.28 -9.35
C GLY A 163 15.20 -5.17 -8.67
N THR A 164 14.67 -3.96 -8.50
CA THR A 164 15.40 -2.86 -7.85
C THR A 164 15.46 -2.99 -6.34
N TYR A 165 14.48 -3.65 -5.72
CA TYR A 165 14.59 -4.08 -4.32
C TYR A 165 15.72 -5.11 -4.15
N GLN A 166 15.79 -6.09 -5.05
CA GLN A 166 16.86 -7.10 -5.03
C GLN A 166 18.25 -6.51 -5.29
N GLU A 167 18.36 -5.51 -6.17
CA GLU A 167 19.65 -4.91 -6.53
C GLU A 167 20.13 -3.84 -5.53
N GLU A 168 19.25 -2.96 -5.05
CA GLU A 168 19.69 -1.85 -4.19
C GLU A 168 19.61 -2.17 -2.70
N VAL A 169 18.62 -2.97 -2.27
CA VAL A 169 18.43 -3.36 -0.86
C VAL A 169 19.16 -4.65 -0.54
N LEU A 170 19.07 -5.66 -1.43
CA LEU A 170 19.66 -6.99 -1.22
C LEU A 170 21.00 -7.24 -1.95
N LYS A 171 21.51 -6.34 -2.81
CA LYS A 171 22.88 -6.48 -3.37
C LYS A 171 23.82 -5.34 -2.97
N LYS A 172 23.34 -4.10 -2.80
CA LYS A 172 24.21 -2.93 -2.63
C LYS A 172 24.65 -2.66 -1.18
N ASP A 173 23.73 -2.69 -0.22
CA ASP A 173 24.06 -2.68 1.22
C ASP A 173 24.36 -4.10 1.74
N TRP A 174 23.93 -5.11 0.99
CA TRP A 174 24.21 -6.53 1.22
C TRP A 174 25.43 -7.01 0.41
N ALA A 175 26.26 -6.11 -0.15
CA ALA A 175 27.50 -6.50 -0.84
C ALA A 175 28.56 -7.15 0.08
N ILE A 176 28.24 -7.31 1.37
CA ILE A 176 28.96 -8.17 2.33
C ILE A 176 28.45 -9.63 2.28
N ALA A 177 27.34 -9.92 1.61
CA ALA A 177 26.74 -11.25 1.50
C ALA A 177 26.12 -11.49 0.10
N ASP A 178 26.95 -11.37 -0.94
CA ASP A 178 26.58 -11.54 -2.35
C ASP A 178 25.67 -12.74 -2.67
N ALA A 179 24.74 -12.52 -3.61
CA ALA A 179 23.79 -13.44 -4.26
C ALA A 179 22.47 -13.80 -3.53
N ALA A 180 21.33 -13.64 -4.21
CA ALA A 180 19.98 -13.98 -3.71
C ALA A 180 19.72 -15.48 -3.42
N GLY A 181 20.74 -16.36 -3.50
CA GLY A 181 20.76 -17.70 -2.90
C GLY A 181 21.35 -17.73 -1.49
N THR A 182 22.11 -16.70 -1.10
CA THR A 182 22.80 -16.56 0.19
C THR A 182 22.06 -15.65 1.17
N THR A 183 21.07 -14.84 0.78
CA THR A 183 20.23 -14.11 1.76
C THR A 183 19.50 -15.07 2.69
N ILE A 184 18.96 -16.15 2.13
CA ILE A 184 18.44 -17.29 2.89
C ILE A 184 19.58 -17.93 3.68
N ALA A 185 20.76 -18.18 3.10
CA ALA A 185 21.88 -18.79 3.82
C ALA A 185 22.46 -17.93 4.97
N TYR A 186 22.46 -16.60 4.86
CA TYR A 186 22.92 -15.65 5.88
C TYR A 186 21.87 -15.50 6.97
N LEU A 187 20.59 -15.43 6.60
CA LEU A 187 19.51 -15.54 7.56
C LEU A 187 19.56 -16.92 8.23
N ASP A 188 19.72 -18.02 7.53
CA ASP A 188 19.90 -19.36 8.11
C ASP A 188 21.12 -19.44 9.03
N ALA A 189 22.24 -18.80 8.67
CA ALA A 189 23.48 -18.80 9.45
C ALA A 189 23.42 -17.91 10.70
N ASN A 190 22.75 -16.74 10.63
CA ASN A 190 22.76 -15.74 11.71
C ASN A 190 21.43 -15.65 12.47
N PHE A 191 20.34 -16.02 11.82
CA PHE A 191 18.95 -15.88 12.25
C PHE A 191 18.07 -17.01 11.65
N PRO A 192 18.26 -18.29 12.02
CA PRO A 192 17.55 -19.47 11.46
C PRO A 192 16.03 -19.47 11.73
N GLY A 193 15.51 -18.32 12.12
CA GLY A 193 14.21 -18.10 12.65
C GLY A 193 13.32 -17.12 11.91
N TYR A 194 13.70 -16.69 10.72
CA TYR A 194 12.82 -15.86 9.92
C TYR A 194 11.62 -16.67 9.40
N LEU A 195 10.53 -15.96 9.13
CA LEU A 195 9.31 -16.56 8.61
C LEU A 195 9.39 -16.64 7.08
N THR A 196 9.00 -17.79 6.53
CA THR A 196 8.85 -17.93 5.08
C THR A 196 7.61 -17.16 4.59
N LYS A 197 7.55 -16.90 3.29
CA LYS A 197 6.44 -16.16 2.64
C LYS A 197 5.05 -16.73 2.94
N ASP A 198 4.94 -18.03 3.14
CA ASP A 198 3.67 -18.71 3.44
C ASP A 198 3.34 -18.75 4.95
N GLN A 199 4.32 -18.44 5.80
CA GLN A 199 4.17 -18.27 7.25
C GLN A 199 3.92 -16.81 7.65
N TRP A 200 4.26 -15.84 6.78
CA TRP A 200 4.09 -14.42 7.07
C TRP A 200 2.60 -14.06 7.09
N PRO A 201 2.10 -13.38 8.14
CA PRO A 201 0.71 -12.98 8.22
C PRO A 201 0.44 -11.84 7.23
N TYR A 202 -0.40 -12.09 6.23
CA TYR A 202 -0.75 -11.09 5.23
C TYR A 202 -1.72 -10.04 5.80
N ASN A 203 -1.43 -8.76 5.62
CA ASN A 203 -2.34 -7.65 5.98
C ASN A 203 -2.77 -7.61 7.47
N SER A 204 -1.92 -8.09 8.38
CA SER A 204 -2.20 -8.17 9.81
C SER A 204 -1.15 -7.40 10.64
N PRO A 205 -1.10 -6.06 10.54
CA PRO A 205 -0.13 -5.23 11.26
C PRO A 205 -0.26 -5.39 12.79
N TYR A 206 -1.43 -5.81 13.27
CA TYR A 206 -1.67 -6.12 14.68
C TYR A 206 -0.83 -7.29 15.24
N LEU A 207 -0.31 -8.15 14.37
CA LEU A 207 0.49 -9.33 14.73
C LEU A 207 1.99 -9.12 14.52
N ILE A 208 2.41 -8.01 13.92
CA ILE A 208 3.81 -7.72 13.59
C ILE A 208 4.38 -6.77 14.64
N PRO A 209 5.34 -7.21 15.49
CA PRO A 209 6.00 -6.38 16.52
C PRO A 209 6.50 -5.03 16.03
N LEU A 210 7.04 -4.99 14.81
CA LEU A 210 7.53 -3.76 14.22
C LEU A 210 6.41 -2.74 14.03
N ASP A 211 5.24 -3.17 13.58
CA ASP A 211 4.10 -2.29 13.29
C ASP A 211 3.39 -1.79 14.56
N PHE A 212 3.03 -2.70 15.47
CA PHE A 212 2.17 -2.32 16.59
C PHE A 212 2.92 -1.63 17.75
N ALA A 213 4.25 -1.75 17.83
CA ALA A 213 5.03 -1.21 18.95
C ALA A 213 6.26 -0.42 18.50
N ILE A 214 7.21 -1.07 17.82
CA ILE A 214 8.55 -0.49 17.56
C ILE A 214 8.45 0.76 16.70
N ARG A 215 7.61 0.72 15.67
CA ARG A 215 7.30 1.88 14.84
C ARG A 215 6.82 3.07 15.65
N GLY A 216 5.86 2.85 16.55
CA GLY A 216 5.32 3.90 17.42
C GLY A 216 6.39 4.47 18.36
N TYR A 217 7.26 3.61 18.90
CA TYR A 217 8.40 4.02 19.72
C TYR A 217 9.37 4.92 18.95
N LEU A 218 9.77 4.52 17.74
CA LEU A 218 10.66 5.31 16.89
C LEU A 218 10.03 6.64 16.49
N GLU A 219 8.76 6.64 16.07
CA GLU A 219 8.04 7.88 15.75
C GLU A 219 7.96 8.82 16.97
N GLN A 220 7.73 8.30 18.17
CA GLN A 220 7.70 9.10 19.40
C GLN A 220 9.07 9.73 19.70
N LYS A 221 10.17 8.99 19.54
CA LYS A 221 11.53 9.49 19.73
C LYS A 221 11.85 10.61 18.74
N LEU A 222 11.52 10.39 17.47
CA LEU A 222 11.74 11.37 16.40
C LEU A 222 10.89 12.63 16.57
N ARG A 223 9.65 12.52 17.08
CA ARG A 223 8.77 13.68 17.34
C ARG A 223 9.35 14.68 18.34
N LYS A 224 10.19 14.24 19.27
CA LYS A 224 10.83 15.12 20.27
C LYS A 224 12.01 15.91 19.69
N ARG A 225 12.36 15.69 18.42
CA ARG A 225 13.54 16.27 17.76
C ARG A 225 13.08 17.17 16.60
N SER A 226 13.82 18.27 16.39
CA SER A 226 13.68 19.06 15.17
C SER A 226 14.59 18.49 14.10
N ILE A 227 14.02 17.74 13.16
CA ILE A 227 14.76 17.07 12.08
C ILE A 227 14.58 17.87 10.79
N THR A 228 15.69 18.34 10.22
CA THR A 228 15.66 19.24 9.05
C THR A 228 16.18 18.59 7.77
N ASN A 229 16.96 17.50 7.88
CA ASN A 229 17.57 16.83 6.75
C ASN A 229 17.57 15.30 6.90
N LEU A 230 17.89 14.58 5.81
CA LEU A 230 17.86 13.12 5.78
C LEU A 230 19.00 12.47 6.58
N ASP A 231 20.18 13.08 6.64
CA ASP A 231 21.31 12.54 7.38
C ASP A 231 21.08 12.62 8.90
N GLN A 232 20.45 13.70 9.35
CA GLN A 232 19.97 13.87 10.71
C GLN A 232 18.86 12.85 11.02
N LEU A 233 17.91 12.65 10.10
CA LEU A 233 16.88 11.61 10.27
C LEU A 233 17.51 10.22 10.43
N ARG A 234 18.49 9.88 9.60
CA ARG A 234 19.24 8.61 9.66
C ARG A 234 19.97 8.45 11.00
N ARG A 235 20.65 9.49 11.47
CA ARG A 235 21.36 9.48 12.76
C ARG A 235 20.41 9.30 13.94
N GLU A 236 19.34 10.09 14.00
CA GLU A 236 18.36 10.00 15.09
C GLU A 236 17.65 8.64 15.11
N LEU A 237 17.36 8.06 13.94
CA LEU A 237 16.83 6.71 13.83
C LEU A 237 17.79 5.65 14.38
N ASN A 238 19.06 5.69 13.99
CA ASN A 238 20.07 4.74 14.51
C ASN A 238 20.26 4.89 16.01
N GLN A 239 20.26 6.13 16.53
CA GLN A 239 20.36 6.37 17.97
C GLN A 239 19.13 5.82 18.70
N ALA A 240 17.91 6.15 18.24
CA ALA A 240 16.68 5.65 18.84
C ALA A 240 16.57 4.11 18.77
N TRP A 241 17.14 3.50 17.73
CA TRP A 241 17.20 2.05 17.58
C TRP A 241 18.15 1.39 18.59
N ALA A 242 19.35 1.94 18.77
CA ALA A 242 20.32 1.44 19.74
C ALA A 242 19.86 1.64 21.21
N GLU A 243 18.97 2.60 21.47
CA GLU A 243 18.37 2.84 22.78
C GLU A 243 17.24 1.86 23.14
N ILE A 244 16.84 0.96 22.22
CA ILE A 244 15.75 0.02 22.51
C ILE A 244 16.24 -1.01 23.55
N ASP A 245 15.60 -0.99 24.72
CA ASP A 245 15.87 -1.94 25.80
C ASP A 245 15.51 -3.37 25.38
N ALA A 246 16.41 -4.31 25.65
CA ALA A 246 16.21 -5.74 25.36
C ALA A 246 14.98 -6.30 26.09
N ASN A 247 14.64 -5.81 27.30
CA ASN A 247 13.42 -6.25 27.97
C ASN A 247 12.17 -5.72 27.26
N TYR A 248 12.22 -4.51 26.70
CA TYR A 248 11.16 -3.97 25.86
C TYR A 248 10.93 -4.81 24.60
N LEU A 249 12.01 -5.22 23.90
CA LEU A 249 11.91 -6.14 22.76
C LEU A 249 11.27 -7.47 23.17
N ARG A 250 11.77 -8.08 24.25
CA ARG A 250 11.26 -9.36 24.75
C ARG A 250 9.78 -9.29 25.10
N ARG A 251 9.34 -8.26 25.82
CA ARG A 251 7.91 -8.05 26.15
C ARG A 251 7.07 -7.87 24.88
N THR A 252 7.58 -7.11 23.92
CA THR A 252 6.90 -6.85 22.65
C THR A 252 6.69 -8.14 21.86
N VAL A 253 7.75 -8.92 21.66
CA VAL A 253 7.67 -10.20 20.93
C VAL A 253 6.77 -11.20 21.66
N LYS A 254 6.89 -11.33 22.99
CA LYS A 254 6.00 -12.20 23.79
C LYS A 254 4.53 -11.81 23.67
N SER A 255 4.22 -10.53 23.48
CA SER A 255 2.83 -10.05 23.32
C SER A 255 2.17 -10.50 22.00
N VAL A 256 2.93 -11.03 21.04
CA VAL A 256 2.38 -11.54 19.77
C VAL A 256 1.45 -12.73 20.00
N LYS A 257 1.82 -13.65 20.90
CA LYS A 257 1.02 -14.86 21.16
C LYS A 257 -0.40 -14.55 21.69
N PRO A 258 -0.58 -13.74 22.76
CA PRO A 258 -1.92 -13.37 23.20
C PRO A 258 -2.68 -12.54 22.15
N ARG A 259 -2.00 -11.67 21.40
CA ARG A 259 -2.62 -10.92 20.28
C ARG A 259 -3.13 -11.85 19.17
N LEU A 260 -2.37 -12.89 18.85
CA LEU A 260 -2.77 -13.92 17.90
C LEU A 260 -4.01 -14.66 18.42
N GLU A 261 -4.00 -15.09 19.68
CA GLU A 261 -5.15 -15.76 20.31
C GLU A 261 -6.41 -14.90 20.26
N ASP A 262 -6.30 -13.61 20.59
CA ASP A 262 -7.40 -12.65 20.49
C ASP A 262 -7.88 -12.43 19.06
N TRP A 263 -6.97 -12.42 18.10
CA TRP A 263 -7.31 -12.24 16.68
C TRP A 263 -8.08 -13.45 16.11
N VAL A 264 -7.84 -14.66 16.62
CA VAL A 264 -8.57 -15.87 16.16
C VAL A 264 -9.95 -16.00 16.79
N LYS A 265 -10.25 -15.26 17.88
CA LYS A 265 -11.55 -15.38 18.55
C LYS A 265 -12.67 -15.00 17.55
N PRO A 266 -13.62 -15.90 17.28
CA PRO A 266 -14.72 -15.61 16.37
C PRO A 266 -15.56 -14.46 16.95
N GLY A 267 -15.66 -13.34 16.23
CA GLY A 267 -16.48 -12.19 16.62
C GLY A 267 -15.81 -10.80 16.56
N LYS A 268 -14.54 -10.69 16.17
CA LYS A 268 -13.86 -9.40 15.94
C LYS A 268 -13.23 -9.29 14.56
N THR A 269 -14.01 -9.53 13.50
CA THR A 269 -13.71 -8.93 12.20
C THR A 269 -14.05 -7.44 12.28
N GLN A 270 -13.02 -6.58 12.28
CA GLN A 270 -13.15 -5.15 11.98
C GLN A 270 -13.46 -4.95 10.50
#